data_AF-A0A9E0USG9-F1
#
_entry.id   AF-A0A9E0USG9-F1
#
_cell.length_a   1.000
_cell.length_b   1.000
_cell.length_c   1.000
_cell.angle_alpha   90.00
_cell.angle_beta   90.00
_cell.angle_gamma   90.00
#
_symmetry.space_group_name_H-M   'P 1'
#
loop_
_entity.id
_entity.type
_entity.pdbx_description
1 polymer ?
#
loop_
_entity_poly.entity_id
_entity_poly.type
_entity_poly.pdbx_seq_one_letter_code
_entity_poly.pdbx_strand_id
1 'polypeptide(L)'
;MNKASLNYLLEFSVIDSQKREEYLNKLLNRKNASGQKNVKLLKIIYGYVDADKINYWNSAAVCKELGIKSGELDTLKSRLLADFREYVFNWEKIEKELRENFKGTDLEFDFLKAKRMNTIGMKKEMKTFHLNIIGQIDKDRKEFAKNYNLTAAQVFLYEYESVETLGHYYYVQKNYPQFLAFYNRLEKLYKTKNKYSISEAEEATVNVRLFLTRSYKHVFKLISDKNYLSALNNLYAAYEIIKEFDLEVYRYGIPLLIALIQFRLSNNEKLRIICNEIAEKADKEGRESEAAVANSYLALLEFNDDKNKRVEVESKIKEYYEICSRIAPYSAHTFLLIKYYVHIMSYDIDSRSSDALMNHALANAVLSSNKAFVFLTYYQIENEKHFAKILRFENDRNTMPEFLAPENDILDNFQKVLSNIIISMRESISPNTLSNIYITFLLIIFLKKGDIDIQYAEVIKGKLHRMMKTRNLAIDFNLYDAITLAFKMQEDFPIIKKADFINKYLYQLKTTCDKIQEGNKNSIYSVSAPYSILYTLAVRLKLTEIWDLLKKYDWREP
;
A
#
# COMPACT_ATOMS: atom_id res chain seq x y z
N MET A 1 12.84 -21.99 -7.75
CA MET A 1 12.86 -21.69 -6.30
C MET A 1 11.45 -21.72 -5.74
N ASN A 2 11.22 -22.29 -4.55
CA ASN A 2 9.89 -22.25 -3.90
C ASN A 2 9.60 -20.83 -3.38
N LYS A 3 8.44 -20.26 -3.70
CA LYS A 3 7.94 -18.94 -3.25
C LYS A 3 8.06 -18.75 -1.73
N ALA A 4 7.85 -19.80 -0.94
CA ALA A 4 8.00 -19.77 0.51
C ALA A 4 9.45 -19.48 0.95
N SER A 5 10.44 -20.03 0.24
CA SER A 5 11.86 -19.80 0.56
C SER A 5 12.31 -18.40 0.18
N LEU A 6 11.84 -17.87 -0.97
CA LEU A 6 12.10 -16.48 -1.34
C LEU A 6 11.50 -15.51 -0.32
N ASN A 7 10.24 -15.72 0.06
CA ASN A 7 9.58 -14.87 1.06
C ASN A 7 10.30 -14.84 2.41
N TYR A 8 10.85 -15.99 2.81
CA TYR A 8 11.64 -16.13 4.02
C TYR A 8 12.94 -15.32 3.94
N LEU A 9 13.70 -15.46 2.85
CA LEU A 9 14.98 -14.75 2.69
C LEU A 9 14.79 -13.24 2.55
N LEU A 10 13.71 -12.81 1.90
CA LEU A 10 13.36 -11.40 1.75
C LEU A 10 13.18 -10.69 3.10
N GLU A 11 12.70 -11.38 4.14
CA GLU A 11 12.55 -10.75 5.46
C GLU A 11 13.88 -10.45 6.13
N PHE A 12 14.93 -11.22 5.85
CA PHE A 12 16.27 -10.87 6.29
C PHE A 12 16.85 -9.75 5.43
N SER A 13 16.64 -9.78 4.12
CA SER A 13 17.30 -8.84 3.20
C SER A 13 16.85 -7.39 3.35
N VAL A 14 15.63 -7.16 3.84
CA VAL A 14 15.09 -5.81 4.02
C VAL A 14 15.52 -5.16 5.34
N ILE A 15 16.17 -5.89 6.24
CA ILE A 15 16.74 -5.33 7.47
C ILE A 15 18.14 -4.81 7.19
N ASP A 16 18.43 -3.64 7.74
CA ASP A 16 19.73 -2.99 7.62
C ASP A 16 20.87 -3.92 8.08
N SER A 17 22.03 -3.82 7.42
CA SER A 17 23.17 -4.70 7.68
C SER A 17 23.64 -4.61 9.12
N GLN A 18 23.64 -3.42 9.72
CA GLN A 18 24.04 -3.21 11.10
C GLN A 18 23.18 -4.04 12.07
N LYS A 19 21.85 -3.97 11.97
CA LYS A 19 20.94 -4.71 12.85
C LYS A 19 20.98 -6.22 12.59
N ARG A 20 21.28 -6.62 11.35
CA ARG A 20 21.60 -8.03 11.01
C ARG A 20 22.88 -8.51 11.71
N GLU A 21 23.94 -7.71 11.68
CA GLU A 21 25.21 -8.00 12.36
C GLU A 21 25.04 -8.05 13.89
N GLU A 22 24.32 -7.11 14.48
CA GLU A 22 23.99 -7.10 15.91
C GLU A 22 23.26 -8.38 16.31
N TYR A 23 22.28 -8.83 15.51
CA TYR A 23 21.58 -10.09 15.76
C TYR A 23 22.51 -11.30 15.66
N LEU A 24 23.36 -11.36 14.64
CA LEU A 24 24.37 -12.42 14.51
C LEU A 24 25.30 -12.44 15.74
N ASN A 25 25.74 -11.28 16.21
CA ASN A 25 26.57 -11.14 17.41
C ASN A 25 25.83 -11.62 18.67
N LYS A 26 24.53 -11.29 18.84
CA LYS A 26 23.67 -11.84 19.92
C LYS A 26 23.70 -13.37 19.91
N LEU A 27 23.63 -14.00 18.74
CA LEU A 27 23.69 -15.46 18.62
C LEU A 27 25.10 -16.02 18.88
N LEU A 28 26.15 -15.34 18.42
CA LEU A 28 27.55 -15.77 18.60
C LEU A 28 28.01 -15.76 20.06
N ASN A 29 27.39 -14.93 20.90
CA ASN A 29 27.64 -14.89 22.35
C ASN A 29 27.09 -16.10 23.12
N ARG A 30 26.32 -17.00 22.46
CA ARG A 30 25.81 -18.23 23.10
C ARG A 30 26.90 -19.29 23.21
N LYS A 31 26.81 -20.14 24.24
CA LYS A 31 27.72 -21.29 24.39
C LYS A 31 27.65 -22.18 23.14
N ASN A 32 28.82 -22.54 22.59
CA ASN A 32 28.98 -23.35 21.38
C ASN A 32 28.30 -22.79 20.12
N ALA A 33 28.11 -21.46 20.01
CA ALA A 33 27.38 -20.84 18.91
C ALA A 33 27.88 -21.22 17.50
N SER A 34 29.19 -21.35 17.30
CA SER A 34 29.80 -21.73 16.02
C SER A 34 29.35 -23.10 15.51
N GLY A 35 28.99 -24.02 16.42
CA GLY A 35 28.46 -25.34 16.08
C GLY A 35 26.96 -25.38 15.83
N GLN A 36 26.21 -24.34 16.23
CA GLN A 36 24.75 -24.34 16.16
C GLN A 36 24.26 -24.16 14.71
N LYS A 37 23.33 -25.02 14.29
CA LYS A 37 22.80 -25.05 12.91
C LYS A 37 22.08 -23.76 12.52
N ASN A 38 21.42 -23.08 13.46
CA ASN A 38 20.77 -21.78 13.23
C ASN A 38 21.80 -20.67 12.94
N VAL A 39 22.94 -20.64 13.64
CA VAL A 39 24.03 -19.68 13.39
C VAL A 39 24.65 -19.92 12.01
N LYS A 40 24.92 -21.18 11.66
CA LYS A 40 25.42 -21.55 10.32
C LYS A 40 24.43 -21.16 9.23
N LEU A 41 23.14 -21.47 9.41
CA LEU A 41 22.09 -21.09 8.47
C LEU A 41 22.02 -19.56 8.30
N LEU A 42 22.10 -18.80 9.40
CA LEU A 42 22.08 -17.34 9.34
C LEU A 42 23.26 -16.77 8.54
N LYS A 43 24.47 -17.30 8.75
CA LYS A 43 25.66 -16.91 7.96
C LYS A 43 25.48 -17.20 6.47
N ILE A 44 24.94 -18.37 6.12
CA ILE A 44 24.61 -18.70 4.74
C ILE A 44 23.63 -17.66 4.18
N ILE A 45 22.53 -17.40 4.89
CA ILE A 45 21.51 -16.42 4.46
C ILE A 45 22.15 -15.05 4.21
N TYR A 46 22.95 -14.54 5.14
CA TYR A 46 23.60 -13.24 4.98
C TYR A 46 24.58 -13.23 3.80
N GLY A 47 25.34 -14.30 3.57
CA GLY A 47 26.16 -14.43 2.37
C GLY A 47 25.35 -14.34 1.06
N TYR A 48 24.13 -14.90 1.02
CA TYR A 48 23.23 -14.74 -0.14
C TYR A 48 22.65 -13.33 -0.26
N VAL A 49 22.34 -12.67 0.86
CA VAL A 49 21.81 -11.29 0.88
C VAL A 49 22.88 -10.29 0.45
N ASP A 50 24.06 -10.36 1.06
CA ASP A 50 25.13 -9.37 0.86
C ASP A 50 25.77 -9.47 -0.53
N ALA A 51 25.67 -10.65 -1.17
CA ALA A 51 26.07 -10.84 -2.56
C ALA A 51 24.94 -10.53 -3.57
N ASP A 52 23.77 -10.08 -3.14
CA ASP A 52 22.55 -9.88 -3.94
C ASP A 52 22.17 -11.13 -4.77
N LYS A 53 22.32 -12.32 -4.16
CA LYS A 53 22.16 -13.62 -4.81
C LYS A 53 20.98 -14.43 -4.28
N ILE A 54 20.04 -13.81 -3.58
CA ILE A 54 18.87 -14.49 -2.97
C ILE A 54 18.11 -15.36 -3.99
N ASN A 55 18.03 -14.92 -5.25
CA ASN A 55 17.38 -15.67 -6.33
C ASN A 55 18.07 -16.99 -6.70
N TYR A 56 19.33 -17.16 -6.32
CA TYR A 56 20.12 -18.38 -6.54
C TYR A 56 20.07 -19.36 -5.36
N TRP A 57 19.16 -19.13 -4.39
CA TRP A 57 19.03 -19.99 -3.23
C TRP A 57 18.81 -21.46 -3.62
N ASN A 58 19.74 -22.32 -3.18
CA ASN A 58 19.70 -23.75 -3.41
C ASN A 58 19.50 -24.53 -2.10
N SER A 59 18.24 -24.87 -1.78
CA SER A 59 17.89 -25.60 -0.57
C SER A 59 18.63 -26.94 -0.41
N ALA A 60 18.93 -27.65 -1.51
CA ALA A 60 19.63 -28.93 -1.45
C ALA A 60 21.11 -28.75 -1.05
N ALA A 61 21.78 -27.74 -1.61
CA ALA A 61 23.13 -27.38 -1.23
C ALA A 61 23.20 -26.95 0.24
N VAL A 62 22.26 -26.12 0.69
CA VAL A 62 22.17 -25.66 2.08
C VAL A 62 21.88 -26.82 3.05
N CYS A 63 20.99 -27.76 2.68
CA CYS A 63 20.75 -28.98 3.48
C CYS A 63 22.04 -29.81 3.64
N LYS A 64 22.82 -29.96 2.56
CA LYS A 64 24.10 -30.68 2.58
C LYS A 64 25.11 -29.98 3.49
N GLU A 65 25.23 -28.66 3.40
CA GLU A 65 26.14 -27.85 4.21
C GLU A 65 25.79 -27.89 5.71
N LEU A 66 24.50 -27.90 6.03
CA LEU A 66 24.01 -27.95 7.42
C LEU A 66 23.89 -29.38 7.98
N GLY A 67 24.04 -30.41 7.15
CA GLY A 67 23.86 -31.81 7.53
C GLY A 67 22.44 -32.09 8.03
N ILE A 68 21.42 -31.65 7.28
CA ILE A 68 19.99 -31.78 7.63
C ILE A 68 19.14 -32.23 6.45
N LYS A 69 17.94 -32.74 6.75
CA LYS A 69 16.90 -33.03 5.75
C LYS A 69 16.09 -31.78 5.39
N SER A 70 15.38 -31.81 4.27
CA SER A 70 14.57 -30.66 3.80
C SER A 70 13.54 -30.18 4.84
N GLY A 71 12.82 -31.09 5.51
CA GLY A 71 11.82 -30.70 6.52
C GLY A 71 12.44 -30.07 7.78
N GLU A 72 13.67 -30.48 8.12
CA GLU A 72 14.44 -29.86 9.20
C GLU A 72 14.90 -28.46 8.80
N LEU A 73 15.28 -28.24 7.54
CA LEU A 73 15.60 -26.90 7.03
C LEU A 73 14.39 -25.96 7.12
N ASP A 74 13.19 -26.43 6.77
CA ASP A 74 11.97 -25.61 6.88
C ASP A 74 11.65 -25.25 8.34
N THR A 75 11.82 -26.19 9.27
CA THR A 75 11.65 -25.95 10.71
C THR A 75 12.69 -24.97 11.23
N LEU A 76 13.96 -25.14 10.85
CA LEU A 76 15.07 -24.29 11.27
C LEU A 76 14.89 -22.86 10.75
N LYS A 77 14.47 -22.71 9.48
CA LYS A 77 14.08 -21.41 8.91
C LYS A 77 12.97 -20.79 9.73
N SER A 78 11.85 -21.48 9.92
CA SER A 78 10.70 -20.92 10.64
C SER A 78 11.07 -20.41 12.05
N ARG A 79 11.86 -21.17 12.81
CA ARG A 79 12.33 -20.76 14.14
C ARG A 79 13.30 -19.58 14.07
N LEU A 80 14.27 -19.63 13.17
CA LEU A 80 15.26 -18.55 13.02
C LEU A 80 14.59 -17.22 12.65
N LEU A 81 13.57 -17.24 11.78
CA LEU A 81 12.82 -16.02 11.43
C LEU A 81 11.95 -15.52 12.59
N ALA A 82 11.34 -16.40 13.38
CA ALA A 82 10.59 -16.00 14.57
C ALA A 82 11.51 -15.28 15.57
N ASP A 83 12.63 -15.92 15.95
CA ASP A 83 13.63 -15.34 16.86
C ASP A 83 14.18 -14.00 16.31
N PHE A 84 14.44 -13.93 15.00
CA PHE A 84 14.93 -12.71 14.36
C PHE A 84 13.90 -11.58 14.40
N ARG A 85 12.62 -11.88 14.18
CA ARG A 85 11.55 -10.89 14.25
C ARG A 85 11.38 -10.39 15.67
N GLU A 86 11.37 -11.26 16.67
CA GLU A 86 11.34 -10.85 18.08
C GLU A 86 12.49 -9.90 18.41
N TYR A 87 13.69 -10.16 17.90
CA TYR A 87 14.83 -9.24 18.04
C TYR A 87 14.59 -7.90 17.33
N VAL A 88 14.18 -7.92 16.05
CA VAL A 88 13.99 -6.72 15.23
C VAL A 88 12.94 -5.77 15.83
N PHE A 89 11.85 -6.33 16.35
CA PHE A 89 10.75 -5.61 16.97
C PHE A 89 10.95 -5.36 18.47
N ASN A 90 12.08 -5.79 19.04
CA ASN A 90 12.39 -5.67 20.48
C ASN A 90 11.29 -6.27 21.38
N TRP A 91 10.71 -7.40 20.94
CA TRP A 91 9.53 -8.00 21.55
C TRP A 91 9.78 -8.45 23.00
N GLU A 92 10.92 -9.05 23.28
CA GLU A 92 11.29 -9.52 24.64
C GLU A 92 11.15 -8.41 25.69
N LYS A 93 11.59 -7.18 25.37
CA LYS A 93 11.49 -6.02 26.26
C LYS A 93 10.03 -5.56 26.42
N ILE A 94 9.31 -5.47 25.30
CA ILE A 94 7.92 -5.01 25.27
C ILE A 94 7.01 -5.98 26.05
N GLU A 95 7.17 -7.29 25.86
CA GLU A 95 6.37 -8.31 26.56
C GLU A 95 6.60 -8.25 28.07
N LYS A 96 7.84 -8.02 28.50
CA LYS A 96 8.18 -7.84 29.92
C LYS A 96 7.46 -6.62 30.51
N GLU A 97 7.55 -5.46 29.85
CA GLU A 97 6.87 -4.23 30.27
C GLU A 97 5.34 -4.39 30.33
N LEU A 98 4.76 -5.12 29.37
CA LEU A 98 3.33 -5.45 29.39
C LEU A 98 2.97 -6.33 30.59
N ARG A 99 3.77 -7.38 30.86
CA ARG A 99 3.49 -8.33 31.96
C ARG A 99 3.58 -7.67 33.32
N GLU A 100 4.56 -6.78 33.53
CA GLU A 100 4.75 -6.07 34.81
C GLU A 100 3.53 -5.23 35.21
N ASN A 101 2.82 -4.68 34.22
CA ASN A 101 1.66 -3.81 34.43
C ASN A 101 0.32 -4.54 34.35
N PHE A 102 0.30 -5.82 34.01
CA PHE A 102 -0.93 -6.55 33.70
C PHE A 102 -1.49 -7.30 34.91
N LYS A 103 -2.77 -7.08 35.21
CA LYS A 103 -3.52 -7.76 36.27
C LYS A 103 -4.76 -8.40 35.65
N GLY A 104 -4.61 -9.62 35.16
CA GLY A 104 -5.68 -10.40 34.54
C GLY A 104 -5.27 -11.86 34.30
N THR A 105 -6.10 -12.59 33.59
CA THR A 105 -5.86 -14.00 33.22
C THR A 105 -4.79 -14.14 32.13
N ASP A 106 -4.17 -15.32 32.02
CA ASP A 106 -3.18 -15.56 30.96
C ASP A 106 -3.78 -15.43 29.55
N LEU A 107 -5.05 -15.78 29.36
CA LEU A 107 -5.72 -15.61 28.06
C LEU A 107 -5.90 -14.12 27.72
N GLU A 108 -6.34 -13.30 28.68
CA GLU A 108 -6.45 -11.85 28.48
C GLU A 108 -5.07 -11.24 28.19
N PHE A 109 -4.01 -11.72 28.85
CA PHE A 109 -2.65 -11.33 28.55
C PHE A 109 -2.22 -11.71 27.13
N ASP A 110 -2.56 -12.92 26.66
CA ASP A 110 -2.26 -13.36 25.30
C ASP A 110 -2.98 -12.52 24.24
N PHE A 111 -4.24 -12.13 24.48
CA PHE A 111 -4.96 -11.18 23.63
C PHE A 111 -4.33 -9.77 23.66
N LEU A 112 -3.87 -9.31 24.83
CA LEU A 112 -3.12 -8.05 24.94
C LEU A 112 -1.81 -8.09 24.13
N LYS A 113 -1.07 -9.21 24.20
CA LYS A 113 0.12 -9.42 23.38
C LYS A 113 -0.23 -9.38 21.90
N ALA A 114 -1.27 -10.07 21.46
CA ALA A 114 -1.69 -10.07 20.06
C ALA A 114 -2.06 -8.67 19.54
N LYS A 115 -2.75 -7.85 20.37
CA LYS A 115 -3.02 -6.44 20.07
C LYS A 115 -1.72 -5.65 19.89
N ARG A 116 -0.78 -5.77 20.84
CA ARG A 116 0.52 -5.07 20.74
C ARG A 116 1.33 -5.51 19.52
N MET A 117 1.37 -6.81 19.24
CA MET A 117 2.00 -7.37 18.05
C MET A 117 1.43 -6.75 16.76
N ASN A 118 0.11 -6.59 16.66
CA ASN A 118 -0.52 -5.91 15.52
C ASN A 118 -0.05 -4.46 15.39
N THR A 119 -0.02 -3.71 16.50
CA THR A 119 0.38 -2.29 16.53
C THR A 119 1.82 -2.08 16.09
N ILE A 120 2.75 -2.93 16.54
CA ILE A 120 4.19 -2.76 16.25
C ILE A 120 4.63 -3.37 14.91
N GLY A 121 3.77 -4.13 14.23
CA GLY A 121 4.05 -4.72 12.92
C GLY A 121 4.30 -6.24 12.90
N MET A 122 4.22 -6.93 14.05
CA MET A 122 4.28 -8.40 14.19
C MET A 122 2.96 -9.09 13.78
N LYS A 123 2.48 -8.77 12.57
CA LYS A 123 1.15 -9.18 12.09
C LYS A 123 1.02 -10.68 11.81
N LYS A 124 2.12 -11.37 11.53
CA LYS A 124 2.10 -12.84 11.31
C LYS A 124 1.87 -13.58 12.61
N GLU A 125 2.55 -13.15 13.65
CA GLU A 125 2.48 -13.72 14.99
C GLU A 125 1.07 -13.53 15.55
N MET A 126 0.54 -12.30 15.45
CA MET A 126 -0.86 -11.99 15.77
C MET A 126 -1.84 -12.87 14.97
N LYS A 127 -1.65 -13.00 13.65
CA LYS A 127 -2.53 -13.83 12.81
C LYS A 127 -2.52 -15.29 13.26
N THR A 128 -1.34 -15.85 13.52
CA THR A 128 -1.19 -17.23 13.99
C THR A 128 -1.89 -17.44 15.33
N PHE A 129 -1.77 -16.50 16.26
CA PHE A 129 -2.50 -16.52 17.53
C PHE A 129 -4.02 -16.63 17.31
N HIS A 130 -4.62 -15.71 16.56
CA HIS A 130 -6.08 -15.72 16.36
C HIS A 130 -6.57 -16.94 15.57
N LEU A 131 -5.79 -17.45 14.62
CA LEU A 131 -6.12 -18.71 13.93
C LEU A 131 -6.12 -19.90 14.90
N ASN A 132 -5.16 -19.95 15.83
CA ASN A 132 -5.10 -21.01 16.83
C ASN A 132 -6.29 -20.93 17.80
N ILE A 133 -6.66 -19.73 18.26
CA ILE A 133 -7.85 -19.52 19.11
C ILE A 133 -9.11 -20.02 18.40
N ILE A 134 -9.34 -19.60 17.15
CA ILE A 134 -10.49 -20.06 16.37
C ILE A 134 -10.47 -21.58 16.19
N GLY A 135 -9.31 -22.16 15.87
CA GLY A 135 -9.16 -23.60 15.71
C GLY A 135 -9.47 -24.38 16.98
N GLN A 136 -9.09 -23.86 18.15
CA GLN A 136 -9.43 -24.47 19.45
C GLN A 136 -10.94 -24.39 19.73
N ILE A 137 -11.56 -23.23 19.49
CA ILE A 137 -13.01 -23.02 19.68
C ILE A 137 -13.82 -23.92 18.71
N ASP A 138 -13.40 -24.03 17.45
CA ASP A 138 -14.07 -24.86 16.43
C ASP A 138 -13.94 -26.36 16.73
N LYS A 139 -12.81 -26.78 17.32
CA LYS A 139 -12.56 -28.18 17.68
C LYS A 139 -13.39 -28.62 18.89
N ASP A 140 -13.32 -27.87 19.98
CA ASP A 140 -14.13 -28.13 21.18
C ASP A 140 -14.34 -26.85 22.00
N ARG A 141 -15.46 -26.18 21.73
CA ARG A 141 -15.88 -24.95 22.43
C ARG A 141 -16.07 -25.14 23.94
N LYS A 142 -16.53 -26.32 24.37
CA LYS A 142 -16.79 -26.60 25.80
C LYS A 142 -15.48 -26.81 26.54
N GLU A 143 -14.56 -27.57 25.94
CA GLU A 143 -13.21 -27.77 26.48
C GLU A 143 -12.45 -26.45 26.55
N PHE A 144 -12.49 -25.62 25.51
CA PHE A 144 -11.88 -24.29 25.51
C PHE A 144 -12.43 -23.43 26.67
N ALA A 145 -13.76 -23.37 26.82
CA ALA A 145 -14.39 -22.63 27.91
C ALA A 145 -13.93 -23.13 29.29
N LYS A 146 -13.83 -24.46 29.47
CA LYS A 146 -13.39 -25.08 30.72
C LYS A 146 -11.91 -24.78 31.02
N ASN A 147 -11.03 -24.89 30.03
CA ASN A 147 -9.59 -24.71 30.20
C ASN A 147 -9.22 -23.29 30.66
N TYR A 148 -10.00 -22.29 30.26
CA TYR A 148 -9.79 -20.89 30.63
C TYR A 148 -10.81 -20.36 31.64
N ASN A 149 -11.68 -21.22 32.20
CA ASN A 149 -12.76 -20.85 33.12
C ASN A 149 -13.64 -19.69 32.61
N LEU A 150 -14.09 -19.80 31.36
CA LEU A 150 -14.84 -18.75 30.67
C LEU A 150 -16.34 -19.02 30.64
N THR A 151 -17.13 -17.96 30.72
CA THR A 151 -18.55 -18.00 30.39
C THR A 151 -18.77 -18.13 28.88
N ALA A 152 -19.97 -18.56 28.47
CA ALA A 152 -20.33 -18.62 27.06
C ALA A 152 -20.24 -17.24 26.36
N ALA A 153 -20.51 -16.16 27.10
CA ALA A 153 -20.39 -14.78 26.63
C ALA A 153 -18.92 -14.39 26.37
N GLN A 154 -18.02 -14.72 27.30
CA GLN A 154 -16.59 -14.46 27.12
C GLN A 154 -16.01 -15.22 25.93
N VAL A 155 -16.36 -16.50 25.75
CA VAL A 155 -15.96 -17.27 24.56
C VAL A 155 -16.46 -16.62 23.28
N PHE A 156 -17.71 -16.14 23.27
CA PHE A 156 -18.26 -15.40 22.14
C PHE A 156 -17.45 -14.13 21.83
N LEU A 157 -17.08 -13.34 22.84
CA LEU A 157 -16.32 -12.10 22.65
C LEU A 157 -14.92 -12.36 22.08
N TYR A 158 -14.22 -13.37 22.59
CA TYR A 158 -12.90 -13.78 22.07
C TYR A 158 -12.96 -14.32 20.63
N GLU A 159 -14.00 -15.10 20.32
CA GLU A 159 -14.23 -15.55 18.95
C GLU A 159 -14.52 -14.36 18.04
N TYR A 160 -15.38 -13.44 18.47
CA TYR A 160 -15.76 -12.26 17.71
C TYR A 160 -14.56 -11.36 17.41
N GLU A 161 -13.71 -11.11 18.42
CA GLU A 161 -12.45 -10.39 18.27
C GLU A 161 -11.52 -11.06 17.25
N SER A 162 -11.33 -12.37 17.38
CA SER A 162 -10.41 -13.12 16.51
C SER A 162 -10.88 -13.14 15.07
N VAL A 163 -12.19 -13.29 14.84
CA VAL A 163 -12.78 -13.27 13.50
C VAL A 163 -12.68 -11.89 12.86
N GLU A 164 -12.95 -10.81 13.61
CA GLU A 164 -12.81 -9.43 13.12
C GLU A 164 -11.35 -9.13 12.78
N THR A 165 -10.42 -9.45 13.68
CA THR A 165 -8.98 -9.18 13.48
C THR A 165 -8.43 -9.92 12.28
N LEU A 166 -8.83 -11.18 12.06
CA LEU A 166 -8.47 -11.92 10.85
C LEU A 166 -9.14 -11.36 9.59
N GLY A 167 -10.38 -10.89 9.69
CA GLY A 167 -11.04 -10.11 8.65
C GLY A 167 -10.19 -8.91 8.24
N HIS A 168 -9.80 -8.06 9.19
CA HIS A 168 -8.92 -6.93 8.95
C HIS A 168 -7.57 -7.34 8.34
N TYR A 169 -6.93 -8.39 8.89
CA TYR A 169 -5.68 -8.93 8.36
C TYR A 169 -5.80 -9.24 6.86
N TYR A 170 -6.81 -10.02 6.45
CA TYR A 170 -6.98 -10.39 5.04
C TYR A 170 -7.44 -9.23 4.14
N TYR A 171 -8.13 -8.23 4.70
CA TYR A 171 -8.42 -6.96 4.02
C TYR A 171 -7.14 -6.21 3.64
N VAL A 172 -6.22 -6.04 4.61
CA VAL A 172 -4.94 -5.37 4.38
C VAL A 172 -4.11 -6.11 3.34
N GLN A 173 -4.08 -7.45 3.42
CA GLN A 173 -3.39 -8.33 2.46
C GLN A 173 -3.99 -8.34 1.05
N LYS A 174 -5.12 -7.66 0.82
CA LYS A 174 -5.88 -7.74 -0.43
C LYS A 174 -6.30 -9.16 -0.82
N ASN A 175 -6.50 -10.04 0.17
CA ASN A 175 -7.03 -11.39 -0.04
C ASN A 175 -8.55 -11.41 0.12
N TYR A 176 -9.27 -11.09 -0.97
CA TYR A 176 -10.73 -10.97 -0.97
C TYR A 176 -11.46 -12.28 -0.59
N PRO A 177 -11.09 -13.48 -1.11
CA PRO A 177 -11.75 -14.72 -0.72
C PRO A 177 -11.68 -14.99 0.79
N GLN A 178 -10.50 -14.85 1.39
CA GLN A 178 -10.34 -15.10 2.83
C GLN A 178 -11.03 -14.03 3.67
N PHE A 179 -10.90 -12.76 3.29
CA PHE A 179 -11.67 -11.69 3.93
C PHE A 179 -13.16 -11.97 3.92
N LEU A 180 -13.73 -12.38 2.78
CA LEU A 180 -15.15 -12.65 2.66
C LEU A 180 -15.58 -13.83 3.54
N ALA A 181 -14.73 -14.85 3.69
CA ALA A 181 -14.99 -15.97 4.60
C ALA A 181 -15.09 -15.49 6.06
N PHE A 182 -14.13 -14.70 6.54
CA PHE A 182 -14.15 -14.15 7.90
C PHE A 182 -15.27 -13.12 8.10
N TYR A 183 -15.53 -12.25 7.13
CA TYR A 183 -16.65 -11.30 7.16
C TYR A 183 -18.00 -12.02 7.29
N ASN A 184 -18.23 -13.08 6.48
CA ASN A 184 -19.46 -13.85 6.55
C ASN A 184 -19.60 -14.58 7.89
N ARG A 185 -18.49 -15.06 8.48
CA ARG A 185 -18.48 -15.65 9.82
C ARG A 185 -18.82 -14.59 10.88
N LEU A 186 -18.27 -13.38 10.79
CA LEU A 186 -18.55 -12.27 11.70
C LEU A 186 -20.05 -11.90 11.69
N GLU A 187 -20.65 -11.77 10.50
CA GLU A 187 -22.09 -11.49 10.35
C GLU A 187 -22.96 -12.61 10.95
N LYS A 188 -22.54 -13.88 10.82
CA LYS A 188 -23.24 -15.01 11.44
C LYS A 188 -23.16 -14.95 12.97
N LEU A 189 -21.97 -14.68 13.53
CA LEU A 189 -21.78 -14.53 14.97
C LEU A 189 -22.63 -13.37 15.51
N TYR A 190 -22.64 -12.25 14.81
CA TYR A 190 -23.44 -11.08 15.16
C TYR A 190 -24.95 -11.40 15.26
N LYS A 191 -25.49 -12.16 14.30
CA LYS A 191 -26.91 -12.59 14.32
C LYS A 191 -27.26 -13.44 15.54
N THR A 192 -26.27 -14.08 16.16
CA THR A 192 -26.45 -14.90 17.35
C THR A 192 -26.09 -14.20 18.65
N LYS A 193 -25.70 -12.92 18.61
CA LYS A 193 -25.20 -12.19 19.80
C LYS A 193 -26.20 -12.19 20.95
N ASN A 194 -27.50 -12.05 20.65
CA ASN A 194 -28.59 -12.02 21.65
C ASN A 194 -28.76 -13.35 22.41
N LYS A 195 -28.09 -14.42 22.00
CA LYS A 195 -28.05 -15.70 22.75
C LYS A 195 -27.09 -15.65 23.95
N TYR A 196 -26.23 -14.63 24.01
CA TYR A 196 -25.23 -14.47 25.05
C TYR A 196 -25.60 -13.27 25.92
N SER A 197 -25.47 -13.42 27.23
CA SER A 197 -25.62 -12.30 28.17
C SER A 197 -24.32 -11.49 28.15
N ILE A 198 -24.31 -10.42 27.35
CA ILE A 198 -23.24 -9.44 27.28
C ILE A 198 -23.76 -8.09 27.79
N SER A 199 -22.87 -7.29 28.37
CA SER A 199 -23.14 -5.93 28.82
C SER A 199 -23.36 -4.97 27.64
N GLU A 200 -23.95 -3.80 27.92
CA GLU A 200 -24.15 -2.75 26.91
C GLU A 200 -22.83 -2.28 26.28
N ALA A 201 -21.77 -2.14 27.07
CA ALA A 201 -20.44 -1.75 26.58
C ALA A 201 -19.80 -2.82 25.68
N GLU A 202 -20.01 -4.11 26.00
CA GLU A 202 -19.58 -5.22 25.15
C GLU A 202 -20.39 -5.27 23.85
N GLU A 203 -21.69 -5.01 23.91
CA GLU A 203 -22.54 -4.91 22.73
C GLU A 203 -22.12 -3.73 21.84
N ALA A 204 -21.83 -2.57 22.42
CA ALA A 204 -21.30 -1.41 21.71
C ALA A 204 -19.99 -1.75 20.98
N THR A 205 -19.08 -2.46 21.65
CA THR A 205 -17.81 -2.94 21.06
C THR A 205 -18.06 -3.87 19.87
N VAL A 206 -18.99 -4.82 20.02
CA VAL A 206 -19.41 -5.74 18.93
C VAL A 206 -19.98 -4.98 17.74
N ASN A 207 -20.83 -3.96 17.99
CA ASN A 207 -21.42 -3.13 16.95
C ASN A 207 -20.35 -2.33 16.18
N VAL A 208 -19.41 -1.69 16.90
CA VAL A 208 -18.29 -0.95 16.29
C VAL A 208 -17.45 -1.84 15.38
N ARG A 209 -17.09 -3.05 15.84
CA ARG A 209 -16.36 -4.06 15.06
C ARG A 209 -17.10 -4.48 13.80
N LEU A 210 -18.42 -4.67 13.88
CA LEU A 210 -19.25 -5.00 12.72
C LEU A 210 -19.24 -3.87 11.69
N PHE A 211 -19.51 -2.65 12.12
CA PHE A 211 -19.55 -1.47 11.24
C PHE A 211 -18.20 -1.22 10.57
N LEU A 212 -17.10 -1.35 11.32
CA LEU A 212 -15.75 -1.30 10.78
C LEU A 212 -15.55 -2.35 9.69
N THR A 213 -15.91 -3.61 9.94
CA THR A 213 -15.74 -4.70 8.96
C THR A 213 -16.64 -4.53 7.73
N ARG A 214 -17.87 -4.00 7.90
CA ARG A 214 -18.76 -3.62 6.79
C ARG A 214 -18.15 -2.51 5.93
N SER A 215 -17.54 -1.50 6.56
CA SER A 215 -16.83 -0.45 5.83
C SER A 215 -15.72 -1.02 4.96
N TYR A 216 -14.92 -1.97 5.48
CA TYR A 216 -13.90 -2.67 4.71
C TYR A 216 -14.49 -3.39 3.51
N LYS A 217 -15.61 -4.11 3.66
CA LYS A 217 -16.27 -4.80 2.55
C LYS A 217 -16.65 -3.85 1.41
N HIS A 218 -17.17 -2.67 1.73
CA HIS A 218 -17.51 -1.66 0.73
C HIS A 218 -16.27 -1.17 -0.03
N VAL A 219 -15.21 -0.82 0.70
CA VAL A 219 -13.95 -0.32 0.11
C VAL A 219 -13.21 -1.42 -0.68
N PHE A 220 -13.33 -2.69 -0.27
CA PHE A 220 -12.55 -3.79 -0.83
C PHE A 220 -13.05 -4.26 -2.19
N LYS A 221 -14.37 -4.20 -2.44
CA LYS A 221 -14.96 -4.78 -3.64
C LYS A 221 -14.75 -3.92 -4.89
N LEU A 222 -14.91 -2.59 -4.77
CA LEU A 222 -14.83 -1.64 -5.89
C LEU A 222 -14.45 -0.25 -5.37
N ILE A 223 -13.39 0.35 -5.92
CA ILE A 223 -13.01 1.73 -5.64
C ILE A 223 -13.96 2.64 -6.42
N SER A 224 -15.00 3.15 -5.75
CA SER A 224 -15.91 4.16 -6.30
C SER A 224 -16.47 5.02 -5.19
N ASP A 225 -16.87 6.25 -5.53
CA ASP A 225 -17.41 7.21 -4.56
C ASP A 225 -18.62 6.65 -3.83
N LYS A 226 -19.52 5.94 -4.54
CA LYS A 226 -20.67 5.26 -3.93
C LYS A 226 -20.26 4.30 -2.81
N ASN A 227 -19.19 3.53 -3.00
CA ASN A 227 -18.71 2.59 -2.00
C ASN A 227 -17.97 3.29 -0.86
N TYR A 228 -17.23 4.36 -1.14
CA TYR A 228 -16.62 5.19 -0.11
C TYR A 228 -17.67 5.87 0.77
N LEU A 229 -18.76 6.39 0.17
CA LEU A 229 -19.89 6.95 0.91
C LEU A 229 -20.58 5.88 1.77
N SER A 230 -20.78 4.68 1.24
CA SER A 230 -21.34 3.56 2.01
C SER A 230 -20.42 3.14 3.17
N ALA A 231 -19.10 3.18 2.96
CA ALA A 231 -18.12 2.93 4.01
C ALA A 231 -18.16 4.02 5.09
N LEU A 232 -18.21 5.31 4.69
CA LEU A 232 -18.34 6.44 5.61
C LEU A 232 -19.59 6.33 6.47
N ASN A 233 -20.74 5.96 5.92
CA ASN A 233 -21.97 5.78 6.71
C ASN A 233 -21.79 4.76 7.84
N ASN A 234 -21.12 3.63 7.57
CA ASN A 234 -20.82 2.64 8.61
C ASN A 234 -19.80 3.19 9.62
N LEU A 235 -18.77 3.90 9.17
CA LEU A 235 -17.74 4.44 10.06
C LEU A 235 -18.25 5.56 10.97
N TYR A 236 -19.10 6.45 10.48
CA TYR A 236 -19.76 7.46 11.31
C TYR A 236 -20.71 6.82 12.32
N ALA A 237 -21.48 5.80 11.93
CA ALA A 237 -22.28 5.04 12.90
C ALA A 237 -21.43 4.40 14.00
N ALA A 238 -20.26 3.86 13.66
CA ALA A 238 -19.30 3.37 14.65
C ALA A 238 -18.73 4.50 15.51
N TYR A 239 -18.46 5.67 14.91
CA TYR A 239 -17.88 6.81 15.59
C TYR A 239 -18.80 7.38 16.68
N GLU A 240 -20.11 7.47 16.40
CA GLU A 240 -21.09 7.90 17.40
C GLU A 240 -21.12 6.95 18.61
N ILE A 241 -21.11 5.62 18.36
CA ILE A 241 -21.05 4.62 19.44
C ILE A 241 -19.77 4.77 20.27
N ILE A 242 -18.63 5.03 19.61
CA ILE A 242 -17.35 5.24 20.32
C ILE A 242 -17.41 6.46 21.22
N LYS A 243 -18.07 7.55 20.79
CA LYS A 243 -18.24 8.76 21.61
C LYS A 243 -19.16 8.52 22.79
N GLU A 244 -20.27 7.80 22.57
CA GLU A 244 -21.26 7.50 23.61
C GLU A 244 -20.72 6.59 24.72
N PHE A 245 -19.98 5.54 24.34
CA PHE A 245 -19.48 4.51 25.28
C PHE A 245 -18.00 4.68 25.66
N ASP A 246 -17.35 5.75 25.19
CA ASP A 246 -15.92 6.05 25.37
C ASP A 246 -14.97 4.86 25.09
N LEU A 247 -15.12 4.23 23.93
CA LEU A 247 -14.35 3.04 23.56
C LEU A 247 -12.91 3.39 23.14
N GLU A 248 -12.00 3.48 24.12
CA GLU A 248 -10.60 3.93 23.97
C GLU A 248 -9.86 3.26 22.79
N VAL A 249 -9.99 1.94 22.64
CA VAL A 249 -9.28 1.15 21.61
C VAL A 249 -9.59 1.62 20.19
N TYR A 250 -10.77 2.20 19.95
CA TYR A 250 -11.22 2.64 18.63
C TYR A 250 -11.22 4.15 18.45
N ARG A 251 -10.96 4.90 19.53
CA ARG A 251 -11.07 6.37 19.62
C ARG A 251 -10.33 7.12 18.51
N TYR A 252 -9.21 6.59 18.04
CA TYR A 252 -8.40 7.21 17.00
C TYR A 252 -8.43 6.46 15.67
N GLY A 253 -8.46 5.13 15.70
CA GLY A 253 -8.38 4.31 14.49
C GLY A 253 -9.55 4.53 13.53
N ILE A 254 -10.78 4.65 14.04
CA ILE A 254 -11.96 4.88 13.19
C ILE A 254 -11.99 6.30 12.62
N PRO A 255 -11.78 7.37 13.42
CA PRO A 255 -11.70 8.74 12.89
C PRO A 255 -10.59 8.94 11.86
N LEU A 256 -9.41 8.33 12.06
CA LEU A 256 -8.33 8.37 11.06
C LEU A 256 -8.71 7.66 9.75
N LEU A 257 -9.50 6.58 9.83
CA LEU A 257 -10.03 5.91 8.65
C LEU A 257 -11.10 6.76 7.94
N ILE A 258 -11.93 7.49 8.70
CA ILE A 258 -12.85 8.49 8.15
C ILE A 258 -12.06 9.56 7.40
N ALA A 259 -11.03 10.14 8.03
CA ALA A 259 -10.14 11.12 7.41
C ALA A 259 -9.53 10.60 6.10
N LEU A 260 -9.01 9.37 6.09
CA LEU A 260 -8.49 8.75 4.88
C LEU A 260 -9.52 8.70 3.74
N ILE A 261 -10.77 8.34 4.04
CA ILE A 261 -11.82 8.25 3.01
C ILE A 261 -12.27 9.65 2.58
N GLN A 262 -12.40 10.61 3.50
CA GLN A 262 -12.73 12.00 3.16
C GLN A 262 -11.65 12.63 2.26
N PHE A 263 -10.36 12.37 2.54
CA PHE A 263 -9.25 12.78 1.69
C PHE A 263 -9.37 12.21 0.28
N ARG A 264 -9.75 10.92 0.14
CA ARG A 264 -9.94 10.28 -1.17
C ARG A 264 -11.12 10.83 -1.95
N LEU A 265 -12.15 11.31 -1.26
CA LEU A 265 -13.33 11.94 -1.85
C LEU A 265 -13.14 13.44 -2.08
N SER A 266 -11.99 14.01 -1.75
CA SER A 266 -11.72 15.45 -1.81
C SER A 266 -12.75 16.29 -1.00
N ASN A 267 -13.29 15.73 0.08
CA ASN A 267 -14.22 16.42 0.98
C ASN A 267 -13.43 17.26 2.01
N ASN A 268 -12.74 18.28 1.52
CA ASN A 268 -11.70 19.00 2.27
C ASN A 268 -12.21 19.63 3.58
N GLU A 269 -13.43 20.18 3.60
CA GLU A 269 -14.01 20.77 4.82
C GLU A 269 -14.23 19.72 5.93
N LYS A 270 -14.89 18.60 5.58
CA LYS A 270 -15.11 17.49 6.52
C LYS A 270 -13.81 16.89 7.00
N LEU A 271 -12.81 16.82 6.11
CA LEU A 271 -11.47 16.35 6.47
C LEU A 271 -10.79 17.29 7.48
N ARG A 272 -10.86 18.62 7.28
CA ARG A 272 -10.29 19.59 8.23
C ARG A 272 -10.91 19.45 9.62
N ILE A 273 -12.25 19.35 9.69
CA ILE A 273 -12.97 19.20 10.96
C ILE A 273 -12.50 17.94 11.72
N ILE A 274 -12.53 16.78 11.06
CA ILE A 274 -12.19 15.52 11.74
C ILE A 274 -10.70 15.47 12.12
N CYS A 275 -9.79 15.98 11.28
CA CYS A 275 -8.36 15.98 11.59
C CYS A 275 -8.01 16.94 12.73
N ASN A 276 -8.63 18.11 12.80
CA ASN A 276 -8.45 19.03 13.94
C ASN A 276 -8.96 18.39 15.25
N GLU A 277 -10.14 17.77 15.22
CA GLU A 277 -10.69 17.05 16.39
C GLU A 277 -9.73 15.95 16.88
N ILE A 278 -9.17 15.16 15.95
CA ILE A 278 -8.20 14.10 16.29
C ILE A 278 -6.91 14.71 16.86
N ALA A 279 -6.33 15.70 16.19
CA ALA A 279 -5.06 16.30 16.58
C ALA A 279 -5.14 16.94 17.98
N GLU A 280 -6.13 17.81 18.21
CA GLU A 280 -6.31 18.47 19.50
C GLU A 280 -6.49 17.49 20.65
N LYS A 281 -7.25 16.40 20.43
CA LYS A 281 -7.49 15.39 21.45
C LYS A 281 -6.26 14.51 21.68
N ALA A 282 -5.62 14.05 20.60
CA ALA A 282 -4.42 13.23 20.67
C ALA A 282 -3.29 13.95 21.39
N ASP A 283 -3.08 15.24 21.10
CA ASP A 283 -2.07 16.07 21.79
C ASP A 283 -2.35 16.18 23.30
N LYS A 284 -3.61 16.41 23.69
CA LYS A 284 -4.03 16.45 25.11
C LYS A 284 -3.81 15.13 25.83
N GLU A 285 -3.94 14.00 25.12
CA GLU A 285 -3.79 12.65 25.67
C GLU A 285 -2.36 12.08 25.51
N GLY A 286 -1.40 12.85 24.99
CA GLY A 286 -0.02 12.40 24.76
C GLY A 286 0.12 11.33 23.66
N ARG A 287 -0.83 11.29 22.72
CA ARG A 287 -0.88 10.34 21.60
C ARG A 287 -0.19 10.92 20.35
N GLU A 288 1.12 11.13 20.46
CA GLU A 288 1.92 11.84 19.45
C GLU A 288 1.81 11.25 18.03
N SER A 289 1.74 9.92 17.90
CA SER A 289 1.62 9.27 16.58
C SER A 289 0.29 9.55 15.90
N GLU A 290 -0.81 9.49 16.66
CA GLU A 290 -2.15 9.78 16.15
C GLU A 290 -2.29 11.25 15.76
N ALA A 291 -1.75 12.17 16.57
CA ALA A 291 -1.70 13.60 16.25
C ALA A 291 -0.89 13.88 14.98
N ALA A 292 0.32 13.31 14.88
CA ALA A 292 1.19 13.43 13.71
C ALA A 292 0.49 12.95 12.42
N VAL A 293 -0.26 11.84 12.48
CA VAL A 293 -1.03 11.37 11.31
C VAL A 293 -2.15 12.35 10.95
N ALA A 294 -2.93 12.84 11.92
CA ALA A 294 -3.99 13.79 11.63
C ALA A 294 -3.45 15.10 11.03
N ASN A 295 -2.38 15.64 11.61
CA ASN A 295 -1.70 16.85 11.13
C ASN A 295 -1.06 16.66 9.75
N SER A 296 -0.61 15.44 9.41
CA SER A 296 -0.09 15.15 8.08
C SER A 296 -1.16 15.31 6.98
N TYR A 297 -2.43 14.95 7.25
CA TYR A 297 -3.52 15.20 6.30
C TYR A 297 -3.77 16.69 6.09
N LEU A 298 -3.68 17.49 7.15
CA LEU A 298 -3.84 18.94 7.07
C LEU A 298 -2.71 19.58 6.26
N ALA A 299 -1.47 19.17 6.50
CA ALA A 299 -0.30 19.64 5.75
C ALA A 299 -0.40 19.27 4.25
N LEU A 300 -0.91 18.08 3.93
CA LEU A 300 -1.16 17.69 2.53
C LEU A 300 -2.27 18.51 1.88
N LEU A 301 -3.31 18.89 2.62
CA LEU A 301 -4.32 19.81 2.11
C LEU A 301 -3.70 21.18 1.79
N GLU A 302 -2.86 21.71 2.68
CA GLU A 302 -2.13 22.96 2.44
C GLU A 302 -1.27 22.89 1.18
N PHE A 303 -0.56 21.78 0.97
CA PHE A 303 0.22 21.55 -0.25
C PHE A 303 -0.63 21.37 -1.51
N ASN A 304 -1.82 20.80 -1.38
CA ASN A 304 -2.75 20.67 -2.50
C ASN A 304 -3.38 22.00 -2.89
N ASP A 305 -3.65 22.86 -1.91
CA ASP A 305 -4.18 24.21 -2.12
C ASP A 305 -3.11 25.17 -2.66
N ASP A 306 -1.84 25.03 -2.23
CA ASP A 306 -0.71 25.84 -2.71
C ASP A 306 0.59 25.01 -2.83
N LYS A 307 0.97 24.72 -4.08
CA LYS A 307 2.16 23.93 -4.39
C LYS A 307 3.48 24.64 -4.02
N ASN A 308 3.47 25.98 -3.84
CA ASN A 308 4.65 26.73 -3.43
C ASN A 308 5.07 26.44 -1.99
N LYS A 309 4.16 25.91 -1.16
CA LYS A 309 4.45 25.50 0.22
C LYS A 309 5.20 24.18 0.34
N ARG A 310 5.69 23.62 -0.77
CA ARG A 310 6.38 22.32 -0.82
C ARG A 310 7.44 22.17 0.27
N VAL A 311 8.36 23.13 0.41
CA VAL A 311 9.48 23.04 1.37
C VAL A 311 8.99 23.03 2.81
N GLU A 312 8.00 23.85 3.14
CA GLU A 312 7.39 23.91 4.47
C GLU A 312 6.68 22.59 4.79
N VAL A 313 5.87 22.09 3.87
CA VAL A 313 5.10 20.85 4.04
C VAL A 313 6.02 19.64 4.09
N GLU A 314 7.10 19.62 3.30
CA GLU A 314 8.13 18.59 3.35
C GLU A 314 8.76 18.51 4.75
N SER A 315 9.11 19.65 5.34
CA SER A 315 9.66 19.72 6.69
C SER A 315 8.67 19.18 7.74
N LYS A 316 7.39 19.60 7.66
CA LYS A 316 6.33 19.12 8.55
C LYS A 316 6.15 17.60 8.46
N ILE A 317 6.06 17.06 7.24
CA ILE A 317 5.87 15.62 7.03
C ILE A 317 7.08 14.82 7.50
N LYS A 318 8.31 15.33 7.33
CA LYS A 318 9.52 14.72 7.86
C LYS A 318 9.47 14.62 9.38
N GLU A 319 9.10 15.69 10.08
CA GLU A 319 8.96 15.70 11.54
C GLU A 319 7.93 14.66 12.01
N TYR A 320 6.76 14.63 11.39
CA TYR A 320 5.73 13.62 11.70
C TYR A 320 6.25 12.20 11.46
N TYR A 321 6.99 11.98 10.36
CA TYR A 321 7.60 10.69 10.06
C TYR A 321 8.58 10.26 11.15
N GLU A 322 9.41 11.19 11.65
CA GLU A 322 10.36 10.92 12.74
C GLU A 322 9.64 10.56 14.05
N ILE A 323 8.56 11.26 14.40
CA ILE A 323 7.70 10.95 15.55
C ILE A 323 7.17 9.51 15.47
N CYS A 324 6.52 9.15 14.37
CA CYS A 324 5.96 7.81 14.19
C CYS A 324 7.05 6.73 14.12
N SER A 325 8.19 7.02 13.48
CA SER A 325 9.31 6.09 13.35
C SER A 325 9.96 5.78 14.68
N ARG A 326 10.09 6.78 15.56
CA ARG A 326 10.61 6.62 16.93
C ARG A 326 9.74 5.71 17.78
N ILE A 327 8.42 5.85 17.67
CA ILE A 327 7.44 5.11 18.48
C ILE A 327 7.26 3.68 17.96
N ALA A 328 7.07 3.53 16.65
CA ALA A 328 6.85 2.23 16.02
C ALA A 328 7.30 2.24 14.54
N PRO A 329 8.57 1.91 14.23
CA PRO A 329 9.17 2.10 12.90
C PRO A 329 8.44 1.32 11.80
N TYR A 330 7.91 0.15 12.14
CA TYR A 330 7.22 -0.73 11.19
C TYR A 330 5.69 -0.72 11.32
N SER A 331 5.12 0.37 11.87
CA SER A 331 3.68 0.54 12.03
C SER A 331 2.98 1.01 10.75
N ALA A 332 1.65 0.95 10.75
CA ALA A 332 0.83 1.50 9.68
C ALA A 332 0.92 3.03 9.58
N HIS A 333 1.07 3.73 10.71
CA HIS A 333 1.23 5.19 10.75
C HIS A 333 2.57 5.61 10.11
N THR A 334 3.66 4.96 10.49
CA THR A 334 4.98 5.24 9.89
C THR A 334 4.97 4.99 8.39
N PHE A 335 4.34 3.91 7.95
CA PHE A 335 4.20 3.64 6.53
C PHE A 335 3.41 4.73 5.78
N LEU A 336 2.31 5.21 6.38
CA LEU A 336 1.51 6.28 5.81
C LEU A 336 2.34 7.56 5.64
N LEU A 337 3.15 7.91 6.64
CA LEU A 337 4.01 9.09 6.58
C LEU A 337 5.15 8.94 5.59
N ILE A 338 5.75 7.75 5.45
CA ILE A 338 6.71 7.50 4.37
C ILE A 338 6.06 7.75 3.01
N LYS A 339 4.81 7.28 2.80
CA LYS A 339 4.09 7.52 1.55
C LYS A 339 3.91 9.02 1.28
N TYR A 340 3.51 9.79 2.28
CA TYR A 340 3.35 11.24 2.13
C TYR A 340 4.65 11.96 1.87
N TYR A 341 5.70 11.55 2.58
CA TYR A 341 7.01 12.15 2.41
C TYR A 341 7.53 11.91 1.00
N VAL A 342 7.46 10.65 0.52
CA VAL A 342 7.90 10.34 -0.84
C VAL A 342 7.02 11.03 -1.89
N HIS A 343 5.71 11.13 -1.68
CA HIS A 343 4.83 11.87 -2.57
C HIS A 343 5.24 13.34 -2.71
N ILE A 344 5.67 13.99 -1.62
CA ILE A 344 6.14 15.38 -1.68
C ILE A 344 7.52 15.47 -2.34
N MET A 345 8.40 14.52 -2.04
CA MET A 345 9.76 14.47 -2.60
C MET A 345 9.80 14.11 -4.09
N SER A 346 8.77 13.47 -4.64
CA SER A 346 8.73 13.15 -6.07
C SER A 346 8.51 14.38 -6.96
N TYR A 347 8.08 15.49 -6.35
CA TYR A 347 8.12 16.83 -6.96
C TYR A 347 9.51 17.49 -6.85
N ASP A 348 10.51 16.80 -6.27
CA ASP A 348 11.93 17.16 -6.31
C ASP A 348 12.69 16.36 -7.35
N ILE A 349 13.43 17.05 -8.22
CA ILE A 349 14.21 16.42 -9.28
C ILE A 349 15.55 15.87 -8.73
N ASP A 350 16.01 16.31 -7.55
CA ASP A 350 17.39 16.06 -7.06
C ASP A 350 17.53 15.21 -5.77
N SER A 351 16.47 14.58 -5.25
CA SER A 351 16.52 14.02 -3.89
C SER A 351 17.19 12.63 -3.74
N ARG A 352 18.45 12.63 -3.26
CA ARG A 352 19.16 11.44 -2.74
C ARG A 352 18.51 10.84 -1.47
N SER A 353 17.63 11.59 -0.79
CA SER A 353 16.91 11.16 0.41
C SER A 353 15.82 10.11 0.14
N SER A 354 15.47 9.86 -1.13
CA SER A 354 14.39 8.95 -1.52
C SER A 354 14.70 7.46 -1.28
N ASP A 355 15.96 7.04 -1.45
CA ASP A 355 16.33 5.62 -1.39
C ASP A 355 16.27 5.06 0.04
N ALA A 356 16.67 5.83 1.06
CA ALA A 356 16.60 5.39 2.46
C ALA A 356 15.14 5.23 2.94
N LEU A 357 14.28 6.19 2.58
CA LEU A 357 12.84 6.12 2.85
C LEU A 357 12.20 4.95 2.12
N MET A 358 12.61 4.68 0.87
CA MET A 358 12.13 3.55 0.10
C MET A 358 12.52 2.22 0.74
N ASN A 359 13.78 2.08 1.17
CA ASN A 359 14.25 0.90 1.87
C ASN A 359 13.46 0.69 3.17
N HIS A 360 13.16 1.76 3.90
CA HIS A 360 12.31 1.66 5.10
C HIS A 360 10.85 1.28 4.75
N ALA A 361 10.27 1.83 3.69
CA ALA A 361 8.95 1.44 3.21
C ALA A 361 8.89 -0.05 2.86
N LEU A 362 9.91 -0.54 2.16
CA LEU A 362 10.07 -1.94 1.77
C LEU A 362 10.28 -2.85 2.99
N ALA A 363 11.06 -2.41 3.98
CA ALA A 363 11.21 -3.14 5.24
C ALA A 363 9.88 -3.25 5.99
N ASN A 364 9.21 -2.12 6.22
CA ASN A 364 7.89 -2.07 6.86
C ASN A 364 6.89 -3.00 6.15
N ALA A 365 6.89 -3.01 4.82
CA ALA A 365 6.10 -3.92 3.99
C ALA A 365 6.28 -5.40 4.30
N VAL A 366 7.53 -5.82 4.22
CA VAL A 366 7.91 -7.22 4.16
C VAL A 366 7.75 -7.79 5.56
N LEU A 367 8.11 -7.01 6.58
CA LEU A 367 7.96 -7.37 7.98
C LEU A 367 6.50 -7.35 8.45
N SER A 368 5.69 -6.38 8.02
CA SER A 368 4.25 -6.33 8.34
C SER A 368 3.41 -7.27 7.46
N SER A 369 4.05 -8.04 6.58
CA SER A 369 3.45 -8.88 5.55
C SER A 369 2.59 -8.12 4.54
N ASN A 370 2.56 -6.79 4.51
CA ASN A 370 1.67 -6.00 3.65
C ASN A 370 2.22 -5.81 2.21
N LYS A 371 2.63 -6.92 1.58
CA LYS A 371 3.40 -6.90 0.32
C LYS A 371 2.64 -6.22 -0.83
N ALA A 372 1.34 -6.51 -0.99
CA ALA A 372 0.51 -5.93 -2.04
C ALA A 372 0.42 -4.39 -1.96
N PHE A 373 0.30 -3.85 -0.75
CA PHE A 373 0.23 -2.42 -0.53
C PHE A 373 1.56 -1.73 -0.81
N VAL A 374 2.66 -2.40 -0.50
CA VAL A 374 3.99 -1.81 -0.71
C VAL A 374 4.40 -1.85 -2.14
N PHE A 375 4.01 -2.87 -2.90
CA PHE A 375 4.25 -2.83 -4.33
C PHE A 375 3.38 -1.79 -5.03
N LEU A 376 2.17 -1.54 -4.53
CA LEU A 376 1.39 -0.37 -4.96
C LEU A 376 2.15 0.92 -4.65
N THR A 377 2.69 1.08 -3.44
CA THR A 377 3.43 2.28 -3.05
C THR A 377 4.75 2.42 -3.83
N TYR A 378 5.53 1.35 -3.98
CA TYR A 378 6.74 1.30 -4.79
C TYR A 378 6.44 1.66 -6.25
N TYR A 379 5.41 1.06 -6.84
CA TYR A 379 4.94 1.44 -8.18
C TYR A 379 4.56 2.92 -8.24
N GLN A 380 3.78 3.43 -7.27
CA GLN A 380 3.38 4.84 -7.23
C GLN A 380 4.60 5.76 -7.20
N ILE A 381 5.58 5.45 -6.36
CA ILE A 381 6.80 6.23 -6.21
C ILE A 381 7.67 6.18 -7.46
N GLU A 382 7.95 4.98 -7.98
CA GLU A 382 8.73 4.82 -9.22
C GLU A 382 8.04 5.53 -10.38
N ASN A 383 6.71 5.44 -10.44
CA ASN A 383 5.90 6.15 -11.41
C ASN A 383 6.04 7.67 -11.28
N GLU A 384 5.96 8.21 -10.06
CA GLU A 384 6.16 9.64 -9.82
C GLU A 384 7.59 10.10 -10.18
N LYS A 385 8.62 9.35 -9.74
CA LYS A 385 10.05 9.61 -10.00
C LYS A 385 10.37 9.64 -11.50
N HIS A 386 9.83 8.67 -12.25
CA HIS A 386 10.04 8.60 -13.69
C HIS A 386 9.20 9.63 -14.43
N PHE A 387 7.95 9.88 -14.03
CA PHE A 387 7.14 10.93 -14.68
C PHE A 387 7.71 12.32 -14.49
N ALA A 388 8.28 12.67 -13.34
CA ALA A 388 8.96 13.96 -13.17
C ALA A 388 10.14 14.14 -14.17
N LYS A 389 10.80 13.05 -14.56
CA LYS A 389 11.89 13.08 -15.55
C LYS A 389 11.41 13.04 -16.99
N ILE A 390 10.29 12.34 -17.25
CA ILE A 390 9.71 12.18 -18.58
C ILE A 390 8.91 13.42 -18.99
N LEU A 391 8.17 14.04 -18.06
CA LEU A 391 7.22 15.13 -18.29
C LEU A 391 7.86 16.51 -18.18
N ARG A 392 9.04 16.69 -18.79
CA ARG A 392 9.75 17.99 -18.79
C ARG A 392 9.21 18.91 -19.88
N PHE A 393 9.11 20.19 -19.55
CA PHE A 393 8.68 21.24 -20.46
C PHE A 393 9.67 22.41 -20.44
N GLU A 394 9.94 23.00 -21.59
CA GLU A 394 10.51 24.35 -21.68
C GLU A 394 9.38 25.37 -21.68
N ASN A 395 9.44 26.31 -20.73
CA ASN A 395 8.50 27.41 -20.63
C ASN A 395 9.24 28.71 -20.94
N ASP A 396 8.95 29.33 -22.09
CA ASP A 396 9.23 30.75 -22.28
C ASP A 396 8.01 31.57 -21.85
N ARG A 397 8.22 32.77 -21.28
CA ARG A 397 7.14 33.59 -20.68
C ARG A 397 6.08 34.05 -21.70
N ASN A 398 6.35 33.90 -22.99
CA ASN A 398 5.51 34.33 -24.11
C ASN A 398 5.13 33.20 -25.10
N THR A 399 5.45 31.94 -24.80
CA THR A 399 5.15 30.81 -25.70
C THR A 399 4.50 29.61 -25.00
N MET A 400 3.80 28.81 -25.80
CA MET A 400 3.21 27.53 -25.41
C MET A 400 4.29 26.60 -24.84
N PRO A 401 4.02 25.84 -23.75
CA PRO A 401 4.97 24.89 -23.20
C PRO A 401 5.44 23.90 -24.26
N GLU A 402 6.76 23.79 -24.43
CA GLU A 402 7.34 22.83 -25.34
C GLU A 402 7.71 21.56 -24.57
N PHE A 403 7.11 20.42 -24.91
CA PHE A 403 7.45 19.15 -24.28
C PHE A 403 8.82 18.67 -24.76
N LEU A 404 9.73 18.47 -23.81
CA LEU A 404 11.05 17.92 -24.10
C LEU A 404 10.96 16.41 -24.21
N ALA A 405 11.24 15.88 -25.40
CA ALA A 405 11.24 14.44 -25.61
C ALA A 405 12.25 13.75 -24.66
N PRO A 406 11.83 12.75 -23.88
CA PRO A 406 12.68 12.10 -22.89
C PRO A 406 13.80 11.31 -23.55
N GLU A 407 14.91 11.15 -22.82
CA GLU A 407 15.99 10.25 -23.21
C GLU A 407 15.52 8.78 -23.16
N ASN A 408 15.93 7.99 -24.15
CA ASN A 408 15.54 6.57 -24.24
C ASN A 408 15.98 5.77 -23.01
N ASP A 409 17.14 6.08 -22.42
CA ASP A 409 17.64 5.40 -21.21
C ASP A 409 16.69 5.57 -20.02
N ILE A 410 16.04 6.73 -19.88
CA ILE A 410 15.05 6.99 -18.82
C ILE A 410 13.82 6.09 -19.03
N LEU A 411 13.37 5.98 -20.29
CA LEU A 411 12.24 5.14 -20.68
C LEU A 411 12.53 3.65 -20.51
N ASP A 412 13.73 3.20 -20.90
CA ASP A 412 14.18 1.80 -20.77
C ASP A 412 14.33 1.39 -19.31
N ASN A 413 14.91 2.25 -18.48
CA ASN A 413 15.00 2.04 -17.05
C ASN A 413 13.60 1.91 -16.43
N PHE A 414 12.66 2.79 -16.80
CA PHE A 414 11.30 2.71 -16.28
C PHE A 414 10.60 1.41 -16.72
N GLN A 415 10.72 1.05 -18.00
CA GLN A 415 10.18 -0.20 -18.54
C GLN A 415 10.72 -1.43 -17.81
N LYS A 416 12.01 -1.43 -17.45
CA LYS A 416 12.65 -2.49 -16.67
C LYS A 416 12.09 -2.59 -15.26
N VAL A 417 11.92 -1.45 -14.57
CA VAL A 417 11.30 -1.39 -13.24
C VAL A 417 9.88 -1.97 -13.27
N LEU A 418 9.05 -1.53 -14.22
CA LEU A 418 7.67 -2.02 -14.37
C LEU A 418 7.61 -3.52 -14.68
N SER A 419 8.53 -4.00 -15.52
CA SER A 419 8.64 -5.41 -15.88
C SER A 419 9.05 -6.26 -14.67
N ASN A 420 9.99 -5.78 -13.85
CA ASN A 420 10.39 -6.44 -12.60
C ASN A 420 9.23 -6.50 -11.60
N ILE A 421 8.43 -5.45 -11.49
CA ILE A 421 7.21 -5.43 -10.67
C ILE A 421 6.24 -6.51 -11.15
N ILE A 422 5.94 -6.60 -12.45
CA ILE A 422 5.03 -7.64 -12.98
C ILE A 422 5.58 -9.04 -12.74
N ILE A 423 6.83 -9.31 -13.12
CA ILE A 423 7.44 -10.65 -13.04
C ILE A 423 7.45 -11.14 -11.60
N SER A 424 7.90 -10.29 -10.68
CA SER A 424 8.10 -10.68 -9.29
C SER A 424 6.76 -10.84 -8.54
N MET A 425 5.70 -10.15 -8.98
CA MET A 425 4.56 -9.87 -8.10
C MET A 425 3.19 -9.96 -8.79
N ARG A 426 3.09 -10.58 -9.97
CA ARG A 426 1.83 -10.75 -10.73
C ARG A 426 0.62 -11.20 -9.89
N GLU A 427 0.85 -12.03 -8.87
CA GLU A 427 -0.20 -12.58 -8.00
C GLU A 427 -0.64 -11.64 -6.86
N SER A 428 0.14 -10.59 -6.58
CA SER A 428 -0.10 -9.65 -5.46
C SER A 428 -0.54 -8.25 -5.94
N ILE A 429 -0.45 -7.99 -7.24
CA ILE A 429 -0.84 -6.71 -7.85
C ILE A 429 -2.36 -6.70 -8.11
N SER A 430 -3.04 -5.65 -7.65
CA SER A 430 -4.48 -5.50 -7.93
C SER A 430 -4.72 -5.30 -9.43
N PRO A 431 -5.86 -5.76 -9.97
CA PRO A 431 -6.22 -5.50 -11.37
C PRO A 431 -6.07 -4.03 -11.80
N ASN A 432 -6.45 -3.08 -10.95
CA ASN A 432 -6.31 -1.64 -11.24
C ASN A 432 -4.85 -1.23 -11.43
N THR A 433 -3.98 -1.67 -10.51
CA THR A 433 -2.54 -1.35 -10.57
C THR A 433 -1.91 -1.98 -11.80
N LEU A 434 -2.26 -3.24 -12.10
CA LEU A 434 -1.76 -3.93 -13.28
C LEU A 434 -2.21 -3.24 -14.58
N SER A 435 -3.45 -2.76 -14.63
CA SER A 435 -3.92 -1.96 -15.76
C SER A 435 -3.18 -0.64 -15.90
N ASN A 436 -2.93 0.08 -14.81
CA ASN A 436 -2.15 1.32 -14.86
C ASN A 436 -0.69 1.07 -15.30
N ILE A 437 -0.07 -0.03 -14.88
CA ILE A 437 1.25 -0.46 -15.39
C ILE A 437 1.18 -0.68 -16.90
N TYR A 438 0.14 -1.36 -17.41
CA TYR A 438 -0.03 -1.58 -18.85
C TYR A 438 -0.26 -0.29 -19.63
N ILE A 439 -1.03 0.66 -19.09
CA ILE A 439 -1.19 2.00 -19.70
C ILE A 439 0.16 2.73 -19.73
N THR A 440 0.95 2.61 -18.66
CA THR A 440 2.28 3.21 -18.57
C THR A 440 3.26 2.57 -19.57
N PHE A 441 3.17 1.26 -19.82
CA PHE A 441 3.94 0.65 -20.90
C PHE A 441 3.57 1.19 -22.27
N LEU A 442 2.27 1.36 -22.56
CA LEU A 442 1.85 1.98 -23.81
C LEU A 442 2.48 3.37 -23.94
N LEU A 443 2.51 4.16 -22.85
CA LEU A 443 3.10 5.49 -22.82
C LEU A 443 4.59 5.46 -23.12
N ILE A 444 5.33 4.58 -22.46
CA ILE A 444 6.76 4.38 -22.71
C ILE A 444 7.01 4.01 -24.17
N ILE A 445 6.26 3.04 -24.72
CA ILE A 445 6.38 2.61 -26.12
C ILE A 445 6.10 3.78 -27.06
N PHE A 446 5.07 4.57 -26.77
CA PHE A 446 4.71 5.70 -27.62
C PHE A 446 5.75 6.81 -27.58
N LEU A 447 6.37 7.12 -26.42
CA LEU A 447 7.34 8.21 -26.30
C LEU A 447 8.74 7.87 -26.85
N LYS A 448 9.12 6.59 -26.96
CA LYS A 448 10.43 6.16 -27.49
C LYS A 448 10.70 6.73 -28.88
N LYS A 449 11.90 7.26 -29.12
CA LYS A 449 12.32 7.71 -30.46
C LYS A 449 12.53 6.51 -31.39
N GLY A 450 12.01 6.59 -32.62
CA GLY A 450 12.14 5.55 -33.65
C GLY A 450 10.82 4.92 -34.06
N ASP A 451 10.90 3.78 -34.73
CA ASP A 451 9.72 3.00 -35.11
C ASP A 451 9.00 2.48 -33.87
N ILE A 452 7.69 2.71 -33.82
CA ILE A 452 6.85 2.27 -32.72
C ILE A 452 6.67 0.74 -32.83
N ASP A 453 6.90 0.02 -31.73
CA ASP A 453 6.60 -1.42 -31.65
C ASP A 453 5.07 -1.63 -31.52
N ILE A 454 4.39 -1.52 -32.66
CA ILE A 454 2.93 -1.68 -32.78
C ILE A 454 2.51 -3.08 -32.35
N GLN A 455 3.29 -4.12 -32.67
CA GLN A 455 2.96 -5.49 -32.32
C GLN A 455 2.92 -5.67 -30.79
N TYR A 456 3.93 -5.16 -30.09
CA TYR A 456 3.95 -5.21 -28.63
C TYR A 456 2.86 -4.33 -28.01
N ALA A 457 2.59 -3.15 -28.58
CA ALA A 457 1.49 -2.30 -28.15
C ALA A 457 0.12 -3.01 -28.26
N GLU A 458 -0.16 -3.70 -29.37
CA GLU A 458 -1.39 -4.47 -29.56
C GLU A 458 -1.53 -5.62 -28.56
N VAL A 459 -0.43 -6.31 -28.23
CA VAL A 459 -0.44 -7.33 -27.16
C VAL A 459 -0.86 -6.73 -25.83
N ILE A 460 -0.39 -5.52 -25.49
CA ILE A 460 -0.74 -4.82 -24.25
C ILE A 460 -2.19 -4.33 -24.28
N LYS A 461 -2.63 -3.68 -25.37
CA LYS A 461 -4.03 -3.26 -25.55
C LYS A 461 -4.99 -4.45 -25.43
N GLY A 462 -4.66 -5.59 -26.04
CA GLY A 462 -5.45 -6.82 -25.92
C GLY A 462 -5.49 -7.40 -24.50
N LYS A 463 -4.45 -7.20 -23.68
CA LYS A 463 -4.49 -7.54 -22.24
C LYS A 463 -5.39 -6.58 -21.48
N LEU A 464 -5.25 -5.27 -21.69
CA LEU A 464 -6.09 -4.24 -21.07
C LEU A 464 -7.57 -4.44 -21.39
N HIS A 465 -7.93 -4.64 -22.66
CA HIS A 465 -9.30 -4.87 -23.09
C HIS A 465 -9.94 -6.08 -22.42
N ARG A 466 -9.20 -7.20 -22.32
CA ARG A 466 -9.66 -8.39 -21.58
C ARG A 466 -9.90 -8.09 -20.11
N MET A 467 -9.03 -7.30 -19.48
CA MET A 467 -9.21 -6.91 -18.08
C MET A 467 -10.41 -5.98 -17.90
N MET A 468 -10.59 -4.98 -18.78
CA MET A 468 -11.73 -4.05 -18.74
C MET A 468 -13.08 -4.77 -18.98
N LYS A 469 -13.11 -5.79 -19.83
CA LYS A 469 -14.32 -6.60 -20.06
C LYS A 469 -14.69 -7.48 -18.86
N THR A 470 -13.69 -8.00 -18.15
CA THR A 470 -13.90 -9.01 -17.11
C THR A 470 -13.93 -8.43 -15.70
N ARG A 471 -13.53 -7.17 -15.54
CA ARG A 471 -13.35 -6.51 -14.24
C ARG A 471 -13.80 -5.05 -14.35
N ASN A 472 -14.42 -4.55 -13.30
CA ASN A 472 -14.68 -3.12 -13.17
C ASN A 472 -13.40 -2.45 -12.65
N LEU A 473 -12.68 -1.75 -13.52
CA LEU A 473 -11.36 -1.21 -13.25
C LEU A 473 -11.42 0.30 -13.01
N ALA A 474 -10.62 0.76 -12.04
CA ALA A 474 -10.29 2.18 -11.92
C ALA A 474 -8.97 2.43 -12.66
N ILE A 475 -9.04 2.98 -13.87
CA ILE A 475 -7.89 3.35 -14.71
C ILE A 475 -7.88 4.84 -14.99
N ASP A 476 -6.70 5.37 -15.33
CA ASP A 476 -6.58 6.71 -15.90
C ASP A 476 -7.13 6.69 -17.33
N PHE A 477 -8.43 6.96 -17.46
CA PHE A 477 -9.13 6.97 -18.74
C PHE A 477 -8.64 8.10 -19.65
N ASN A 478 -8.20 9.23 -19.10
CA ASN A 478 -7.67 10.33 -19.91
C ASN A 478 -6.37 9.91 -20.60
N LEU A 479 -5.44 9.32 -19.84
CA LEU A 479 -4.19 8.81 -20.39
C LEU A 479 -4.43 7.64 -21.35
N TYR A 480 -5.32 6.71 -20.99
CA TYR A 480 -5.67 5.56 -21.83
C TYR A 480 -6.32 5.96 -23.16
N ASP A 481 -7.27 6.89 -23.13
CA ASP A 481 -7.98 7.37 -24.32
C ASP A 481 -7.00 8.12 -25.23
N ALA A 482 -6.19 9.03 -24.67
CA ALA A 482 -5.20 9.80 -25.42
C ALA A 482 -4.18 8.88 -26.10
N ILE A 483 -3.68 7.87 -25.40
CA ILE A 483 -2.68 6.99 -25.98
C ILE A 483 -3.25 6.05 -27.03
N THR A 484 -4.44 5.52 -26.80
CA THR A 484 -5.12 4.64 -27.75
C THR A 484 -5.43 5.40 -29.04
N LEU A 485 -5.89 6.64 -28.93
CA LEU A 485 -6.09 7.53 -30.06
C LEU A 485 -4.78 7.78 -30.82
N ALA A 486 -3.69 8.08 -30.12
CA ALA A 486 -2.40 8.37 -30.73
C ALA A 486 -1.83 7.18 -31.52
N PHE A 487 -1.90 5.96 -30.98
CA PHE A 487 -1.51 4.76 -31.74
C PHE A 487 -2.36 4.57 -33.00
N LYS A 488 -3.68 4.71 -32.87
CA LYS A 488 -4.61 4.55 -33.99
C LYS A 488 -4.37 5.58 -35.10
N MET A 489 -4.11 6.83 -34.71
CA MET A 489 -3.76 7.91 -35.63
C MET A 489 -2.42 7.64 -36.31
N GLN A 490 -1.42 7.13 -35.60
CA GLN A 490 -0.13 6.78 -36.20
C GLN A 490 -0.25 5.66 -37.25
N GLU A 491 -1.07 4.64 -36.97
CA GLU A 491 -1.34 3.52 -37.89
C GLU A 491 -2.07 3.98 -39.16
N ASP A 492 -3.03 4.88 -39.02
CA ASP A 492 -3.85 5.36 -40.13
C ASP A 492 -3.17 6.43 -41.00
N PHE A 493 -2.26 7.22 -40.44
CA PHE A 493 -1.62 8.34 -41.12
C PHE A 493 -0.93 7.99 -42.44
N PRO A 494 -0.15 6.88 -42.56
CA PRO A 494 0.47 6.52 -43.83
C PRO A 494 -0.54 6.03 -44.89
N ILE A 495 -1.78 5.74 -44.51
CA ILE A 495 -2.79 5.09 -45.37
C ILE A 495 -3.83 6.10 -45.88
N ILE A 496 -4.12 7.14 -45.09
CA ILE A 496 -5.19 8.10 -45.36
C ILE A 496 -4.61 9.41 -45.89
N LYS A 497 -5.26 10.02 -46.90
CA LYS A 497 -4.91 11.36 -47.36
C LYS A 497 -5.04 12.38 -46.21
N LYS A 498 -4.09 13.30 -46.09
CA LYS A 498 -4.02 14.27 -44.97
C LYS A 498 -5.34 15.00 -44.67
N ALA A 499 -6.05 15.46 -45.70
CA ALA A 499 -7.33 16.16 -45.52
C ALA A 499 -8.42 15.27 -44.91
N ASP A 500 -8.52 14.01 -45.37
CA ASP A 500 -9.49 13.03 -44.87
C ASP A 500 -9.10 12.52 -43.47
N PHE A 501 -7.79 12.46 -43.20
CA PHE A 501 -7.24 12.04 -41.92
C PHE A 501 -7.67 13.00 -40.79
N ILE A 502 -7.51 14.31 -40.98
CA ILE A 502 -7.93 15.30 -39.99
C ILE A 502 -9.44 15.23 -39.77
N ASN A 503 -10.24 15.18 -40.84
CA ASN A 503 -11.70 15.09 -40.73
C ASN A 503 -12.16 13.84 -39.95
N LYS A 504 -11.49 12.70 -40.14
CA LYS A 504 -11.77 11.45 -39.41
C LYS A 504 -11.52 11.57 -37.90
N TYR A 505 -10.46 12.27 -37.50
CA TYR A 505 -9.96 12.28 -36.12
C TYR A 505 -10.30 13.53 -35.32
N LEU A 506 -10.73 14.62 -35.96
CA LEU A 506 -10.95 15.93 -35.32
C LEU A 506 -11.89 15.87 -34.10
N TYR A 507 -13.01 15.15 -34.22
CA TYR A 507 -13.96 15.02 -33.12
C TYR A 507 -13.36 14.27 -31.92
N GLN A 508 -12.60 13.21 -32.17
CA GLN A 508 -11.95 12.42 -31.12
C GLN A 508 -10.83 13.21 -30.44
N LEU A 509 -10.05 13.98 -31.21
CA LEU A 509 -9.04 14.89 -30.68
C LEU A 509 -9.65 15.95 -29.77
N LYS A 510 -10.73 16.63 -30.21
CA LYS A 510 -11.45 17.62 -29.39
C LYS A 510 -11.97 17.01 -28.10
N THR A 511 -12.70 15.89 -28.20
CA THR A 511 -13.24 15.19 -27.03
C THR A 511 -12.14 14.78 -26.04
N THR A 512 -10.96 14.38 -26.54
CA THR A 512 -9.82 14.03 -25.69
C THR A 512 -9.24 15.27 -25.00
N CYS A 513 -9.09 16.39 -25.72
CA CYS A 513 -8.62 17.65 -25.15
C CYS A 513 -9.60 18.19 -24.10
N ASP A 514 -10.90 18.19 -24.41
CA ASP A 514 -11.97 18.63 -23.50
C ASP A 514 -11.93 17.80 -22.20
N LYS A 515 -11.80 16.46 -22.30
CA LYS A 515 -11.66 15.57 -21.13
C LYS A 515 -10.38 15.82 -20.31
N ILE A 516 -9.27 16.18 -20.96
CA ILE A 516 -8.02 16.54 -20.27
C ILE A 516 -8.22 17.83 -19.48
N GLN A 517 -8.93 18.82 -20.05
CA GLN A 517 -9.23 20.10 -19.40
C GLN A 517 -10.27 19.96 -18.28
N GLU A 518 -11.33 19.18 -18.49
CA GLU A 518 -12.38 18.88 -17.50
C GLU A 518 -11.86 17.97 -16.37
N GLY A 519 -10.79 17.22 -16.63
CA GLY A 519 -10.12 16.28 -15.73
C GLY A 519 -9.39 16.93 -14.55
N ASN A 520 -10.10 17.74 -13.76
CA ASN A 520 -9.77 18.26 -12.43
C ASN A 520 -8.40 18.98 -12.27
N LYS A 521 -8.49 20.28 -12.02
CA LYS A 521 -7.44 21.29 -11.74
C LYS A 521 -6.42 20.98 -10.62
N ASN A 522 -6.50 19.80 -9.99
CA ASN A 522 -5.82 19.51 -8.71
C ASN A 522 -4.54 18.67 -8.82
N SER A 523 -4.14 18.22 -10.02
CA SER A 523 -2.84 17.55 -10.23
C SER A 523 -2.29 17.80 -11.62
N ILE A 524 -1.10 18.39 -11.70
CA ILE A 524 -0.35 18.57 -12.94
C ILE A 524 -0.18 17.21 -13.67
N TYR A 525 -0.07 16.11 -12.93
CA TYR A 525 0.16 14.77 -13.49
C TYR A 525 -1.03 14.19 -14.28
N SER A 526 -2.28 14.53 -13.97
CA SER A 526 -3.44 14.05 -14.74
C SER A 526 -3.54 14.71 -16.12
N VAL A 527 -2.89 15.86 -16.29
CA VAL A 527 -2.93 16.66 -17.51
C VAL A 527 -1.64 16.49 -18.33
N SER A 528 -0.48 16.54 -17.68
CA SER A 528 0.82 16.55 -18.38
C SER A 528 1.10 15.27 -19.16
N ALA A 529 0.73 14.09 -18.64
CA ALA A 529 0.98 12.84 -19.36
C ALA A 529 0.12 12.71 -20.63
N PRO A 530 -1.22 12.88 -20.59
CA PRO A 530 -2.03 12.94 -21.82
C PRO A 530 -1.59 14.03 -22.80
N TYR A 531 -1.23 15.22 -22.31
CA TYR A 531 -0.73 16.31 -23.14
C TYR A 531 0.58 15.93 -23.86
N SER A 532 1.53 15.31 -23.16
CA SER A 532 2.81 14.87 -23.75
C SER A 532 2.62 13.89 -24.92
N ILE A 533 1.60 13.03 -24.86
CA ILE A 533 1.25 12.12 -25.96
C ILE A 533 0.77 12.91 -27.17
N LEU A 534 -0.20 13.81 -26.98
CA LEU A 534 -0.79 14.59 -28.08
C LEU A 534 0.24 15.52 -28.71
N TYR A 535 1.10 16.14 -27.90
CA TYR A 535 2.25 16.91 -28.38
C TYR A 535 3.19 16.04 -29.22
N THR A 536 3.60 14.88 -28.70
CA THR A 536 4.51 13.97 -29.41
C THR A 536 3.90 13.48 -30.74
N LEU A 537 2.59 13.22 -30.75
CA LEU A 537 1.84 12.88 -31.96
C LEU A 537 1.87 14.02 -32.99
N ALA A 538 1.63 15.27 -32.55
CA ALA A 538 1.66 16.44 -33.41
C ALA A 538 3.03 16.63 -34.08
N VAL A 539 4.11 16.45 -33.32
CA VAL A 539 5.50 16.48 -33.82
C VAL A 539 5.75 15.37 -34.85
N ARG A 540 5.36 14.13 -34.55
CA ARG A 540 5.60 12.96 -35.42
C ARG A 540 4.85 13.05 -36.74
N LEU A 541 3.58 13.43 -36.69
CA LEU A 541 2.73 13.51 -37.89
C LEU A 541 2.91 14.83 -38.66
N LYS A 542 3.60 15.82 -38.08
CA LYS A 542 3.78 17.17 -38.64
C LYS A 542 2.42 17.80 -39.03
N LEU A 543 1.46 17.72 -38.12
CA LEU A 543 0.09 18.23 -38.30
C LEU A 543 -0.12 19.50 -37.48
N THR A 544 -0.18 20.64 -38.17
CA THR A 544 -0.41 21.96 -37.58
C THR A 544 -1.77 22.08 -36.90
N GLU A 545 -2.76 21.32 -37.37
CA GLU A 545 -4.12 21.32 -36.83
C GLU A 545 -4.18 20.73 -35.41
N ILE A 546 -3.32 19.74 -35.09
CA ILE A 546 -3.20 19.19 -33.74
C ILE A 546 -2.52 20.22 -32.83
N TRP A 547 -1.51 20.91 -33.34
CA TRP A 547 -0.85 22.00 -32.63
C TRP A 547 -1.80 23.14 -32.28
N ASP A 548 -2.63 23.57 -33.24
CA ASP A 548 -3.59 24.65 -33.03
C ASP A 548 -4.70 24.27 -32.05
N LEU A 549 -5.08 22.99 -31.99
CA LEU A 549 -5.96 22.47 -30.95
C LEU A 549 -5.27 22.57 -29.58
N LEU A 550 -4.07 22.01 -29.43
CA LEU A 550 -3.34 22.03 -28.16
C LEU A 550 -3.08 23.46 -27.64
N LYS A 551 -2.90 24.44 -28.52
CA LYS A 551 -2.78 25.88 -28.16
C LYS A 551 -4.05 26.47 -27.57
N LYS A 552 -5.22 26.07 -28.09
CA LYS A 552 -6.52 26.59 -27.63
C LYS A 552 -6.93 26.05 -26.26
N TYR A 553 -6.35 24.93 -25.86
CA TYR A 553 -6.62 24.23 -24.61
C TYR A 553 -5.44 24.37 -23.64
N ASP A 554 -4.81 25.55 -23.57
CA ASP A 554 -3.70 25.80 -22.65
C ASP A 554 -4.11 25.45 -21.22
N TRP A 555 -3.41 24.48 -20.62
CA TRP A 555 -3.67 23.99 -19.28
C TRP A 555 -3.19 24.96 -18.19
N ARG A 556 -2.49 26.05 -18.56
CA ARG A 556 -2.02 27.08 -17.64
C ARG A 556 -3.05 28.16 -17.32
N GLU A 557 -4.16 28.27 -18.07
CA GLU A 557 -5.24 29.20 -17.71
C GLU A 557 -6.27 28.51 -16.79
N PRO A 558 -6.50 29.04 -15.56
CA PRO A 558 -7.54 28.54 -14.65
C PRO A 558 -8.96 28.65 -15.20
#